data_AF-A0A516KGI9-F1
#
_entry.id   AF-A0A516KGI9-F1
#
_cell.length_a   1.000
_cell.length_b   1.000
_cell.length_c   1.000
_cell.angle_alpha   90.00
_cell.angle_beta   90.00
_cell.angle_gamma   90.00
#
_symmetry.space_group_name_H-M   'P 1'
#
loop_
_entity.id
_entity.type
_entity.pdbx_description
1 polymer ?
#
loop_
_entity_poly.entity_id
_entity_poly.type
_entity_poly.pdbx_seq_one_letter_code
_entity_poly.pdbx_strand_id
1 'polypeptide(L)'
;MEREELMHIISSKMKLIRVEQGYTQSDMATVLGISKKTLVQIEKERIIANWTTVIAICLLFRESEIIRGIIGNDVLGYFNVYLQSVNSQP
;
A
#
# COMPACT_ATOMS: atom_id res chain seq x y z
N MET A 1 1.16 8.96 11.83
CA MET A 1 2.19 8.11 11.19
C MET A 1 2.83 8.90 10.10
N GLU A 2 4.17 8.86 10.03
CA GLU A 2 4.93 9.53 8.98
C GLU A 2 4.86 8.75 7.65
N ARG A 3 5.09 9.43 6.53
CA ARG A 3 5.02 8.82 5.19
C ARG A 3 5.93 7.59 5.06
N GLU A 4 7.17 7.70 5.50
CA GLU A 4 8.16 6.63 5.39
C GLU A 4 7.76 5.41 6.21
N GLU A 5 7.26 5.62 7.44
CA GLU A 5 6.75 4.57 8.31
C GLU A 5 5.61 3.79 7.64
N LEU A 6 4.64 4.49 7.03
CA LEU A 6 3.56 3.84 6.28
C LEU A 6 4.09 3.04 5.09
N MET A 7 5.09 3.56 4.36
CA MET A 7 5.69 2.85 3.23
C MET A 7 6.34 1.54 3.66
N HIS A 8 7.07 1.54 4.78
CA HIS A 8 7.68 0.34 5.34
C HIS A 8 6.63 -0.69 5.78
N ILE A 9 5.63 -0.25 6.55
CA ILE A 9 4.58 -1.12 7.06
C ILE A 9 3.82 -1.76 5.89
N ILE A 10 3.31 -0.97 4.95
CA ILE A 10 2.54 -1.49 3.82
C ILE A 10 3.37 -2.44 2.95
N SER A 11 4.64 -2.10 2.67
CA SER A 11 5.54 -2.96 1.90
C SER A 11 5.69 -4.35 2.52
N SER A 12 5.90 -4.42 3.85
CA SER A 12 6.00 -5.70 4.58
C SER A 12 4.69 -6.51 4.57
N LYS A 13 3.54 -5.85 4.39
CA LYS A 13 2.21 -6.48 4.41
C LYS A 13 1.67 -6.82 3.02
N MET A 14 2.33 -6.41 1.93
CA MET A 14 1.84 -6.61 0.56
C MET A 14 1.50 -8.08 0.25
N LYS A 15 2.32 -9.03 0.74
CA LYS A 15 2.05 -10.46 0.56
C LYS A 15 0.77 -10.91 1.25
N LEU A 16 0.53 -10.43 2.47
CA LEU A 16 -0.67 -10.78 3.24
C LEU A 16 -1.91 -10.19 2.58
N ILE A 17 -1.86 -8.91 2.18
CA ILE A 17 -2.93 -8.23 1.45
C ILE A 17 -3.24 -9.00 0.17
N ARG A 18 -2.22 -9.41 -0.58
CA ARG A 18 -2.41 -10.20 -1.80
C ARG A 18 -3.15 -11.51 -1.56
N VAL A 19 -2.74 -12.27 -0.53
CA VAL A 19 -3.31 -13.58 -0.21
C VAL A 19 -4.73 -13.44 0.30
N GLU A 20 -5.03 -12.41 1.09
CA GLU A 20 -6.40 -12.10 1.55
C GLU A 20 -7.35 -11.85 0.37
N GLN A 21 -6.87 -11.18 -0.67
CA GLN A 21 -7.64 -10.92 -1.89
C GLN A 21 -7.68 -12.14 -2.85
N GLY A 22 -7.02 -13.26 -2.51
CA GLY A 22 -6.97 -14.46 -3.34
C GLY A 22 -6.16 -14.31 -4.63
N TYR A 23 -5.28 -13.30 -4.72
CA TYR A 23 -4.56 -12.98 -5.95
C TYR A 23 -3.24 -13.75 -6.08
N THR A 24 -2.90 -14.17 -7.31
CA THR A 24 -1.53 -14.55 -7.63
C THR A 24 -0.63 -13.31 -7.71
N GLN A 25 0.69 -13.50 -7.68
CA GLN A 25 1.64 -12.39 -7.89
C GLN A 25 1.47 -11.74 -9.27
N SER A 26 1.03 -12.48 -10.28
CA SER A 26 0.78 -11.92 -11.61
C SER A 26 -0.47 -11.03 -11.61
N ASP A 27 -1.54 -11.45 -10.93
CA ASP A 27 -2.80 -10.70 -10.86
C ASP A 27 -2.59 -9.36 -10.16
N MET A 28 -2.01 -9.39 -8.96
CA MET A 28 -1.78 -8.17 -8.19
C MET A 28 -0.77 -7.24 -8.86
N ALA A 29 0.28 -7.76 -9.49
CA ALA A 29 1.23 -6.94 -10.24
C ALA A 29 0.54 -6.19 -11.39
N THR A 30 -0.39 -6.86 -12.09
CA THR A 30 -1.21 -6.25 -13.14
C THR A 30 -2.12 -5.16 -12.58
N VAL A 31 -2.83 -5.43 -11.48
CA VAL A 31 -3.71 -4.46 -10.80
C VAL A 31 -2.95 -3.22 -10.33
N LEU A 32 -1.75 -3.40 -9.78
CA LEU A 32 -0.91 -2.31 -9.27
C LEU A 32 -0.11 -1.59 -10.36
N GLY A 33 -0.11 -2.09 -11.60
CA GLY A 33 0.68 -1.51 -12.68
C GLY A 33 2.20 -1.62 -12.48
N ILE A 34 2.67 -2.65 -11.77
CA ILE A 34 4.10 -2.92 -11.54
C ILE A 34 4.50 -4.25 -12.17
N SER A 35 5.81 -4.45 -12.39
CA SER A 35 6.27 -5.76 -12.85
C SER A 35 6.07 -6.83 -11.75
N LYS A 36 5.80 -8.08 -12.15
CA LYS A 36 5.79 -9.23 -11.21
C LYS A 36 7.11 -9.32 -10.43
N LYS A 37 8.25 -9.05 -11.07
CA LYS A 37 9.57 -9.04 -10.43
C LYS A 37 9.61 -8.00 -9.30
N THR A 38 9.07 -6.81 -9.52
CA THR A 38 8.98 -5.74 -8.50
C THR A 38 8.18 -6.23 -7.29
N LEU A 39 6.97 -6.76 -7.52
CA LEU A 39 6.14 -7.30 -6.43
C LEU A 39 6.87 -8.40 -5.65
N VAL A 40 7.52 -9.35 -6.35
CA VAL A 40 8.31 -10.43 -5.72
C VAL A 40 9.47 -9.88 -4.88
N GLN A 41 10.16 -8.82 -5.30
CA GLN A 41 11.23 -8.23 -4.50
C GLN A 41 10.68 -7.53 -3.25
N ILE A 42 9.51 -6.87 -3.34
CA ILE A 42 8.85 -6.25 -2.19
C ILE A 42 8.39 -7.30 -1.19
N GLU A 43 7.74 -8.38 -1.63
CA GLU A 43 7.30 -9.48 -0.75
C GLU A 43 8.45 -10.26 -0.11
N LYS A 44 9.67 -10.14 -0.65
CA LYS A 44 10.91 -10.67 -0.07
C LYS A 44 11.64 -9.66 0.81
N GLU A 45 11.03 -8.49 1.04
CA GLU A 45 11.57 -7.39 1.85
C GLU A 45 12.93 -6.86 1.35
N ARG A 46 13.22 -7.02 0.05
CA ARG A 46 14.49 -6.57 -0.55
C ARG A 46 14.43 -5.13 -1.04
N ILE A 47 13.22 -4.66 -1.37
CA ILE A 47 12.94 -3.29 -1.77
C ILE A 47 11.63 -2.85 -1.13
N ILE A 48 11.46 -1.54 -0.97
CA ILE A 48 10.23 -0.92 -0.45
C ILE A 48 9.40 -0.44 -1.63
N ALA A 49 8.08 -0.61 -1.55
CA ALA A 49 7.15 -0.04 -2.51
C ALA A 49 7.29 1.49 -2.49
N ASN A 50 7.31 2.11 -3.67
CA ASN A 50 7.30 3.58 -3.74
C ASN A 50 5.95 4.15 -3.25
N TRP A 51 5.92 5.44 -2.99
CA TRP A 51 4.74 6.10 -2.41
C TRP A 51 3.47 5.94 -3.23
N THR A 52 3.57 6.01 -4.56
CA THR A 52 2.40 5.85 -5.45
C THR A 52 1.86 4.42 -5.40
N THR A 53 2.72 3.41 -5.32
CA THR A 53 2.32 2.00 -5.16
C THR A 53 1.65 1.79 -3.80
N VAL A 54 2.15 2.42 -2.74
CA VAL A 54 1.57 2.38 -1.38
C VAL A 54 0.18 3.02 -1.34
N ILE A 55 0.01 4.18 -1.99
CA ILE A 55 -1.33 4.78 -2.13
C ILE A 55 -2.25 3.84 -2.92
N ALA A 56 -1.77 3.31 -4.05
CA ALA A 56 -2.57 2.45 -4.91
C ALA A 56 -3.05 1.19 -4.18
N ILE A 57 -2.18 0.47 -3.47
CA ILE A 57 -2.58 -0.72 -2.71
C ILE A 57 -3.58 -0.35 -1.60
N CYS A 58 -3.35 0.73 -0.86
CA CYS A 58 -4.28 1.13 0.20
C CYS A 58 -5.67 1.49 -0.34
N LEU A 59 -5.76 2.21 -1.47
CA LEU A 59 -7.03 2.66 -2.04
C LEU A 59 -7.78 1.56 -2.79
N LEU A 60 -7.06 0.74 -3.57
CA LEU A 60 -7.64 -0.36 -4.34
C LEU A 60 -8.13 -1.50 -3.44
N PHE A 61 -7.46 -1.72 -2.30
CA PHE A 61 -7.79 -2.78 -1.35
C PHE A 61 -8.25 -2.24 0.02
N ARG A 62 -8.90 -1.08 0.06
CA ARG A 62 -9.36 -0.42 1.30
C ARG A 62 -10.31 -1.24 2.19
N GLU A 63 -10.90 -2.29 1.64
CA GLU A 63 -11.74 -3.25 2.37
C GLU A 63 -10.94 -4.37 3.03
N SER A 64 -9.62 -4.44 2.79
CA SER A 64 -8.70 -5.37 3.44
C SER A 64 -8.66 -5.12 4.94
N GLU A 65 -8.83 -6.18 5.73
CA GLU A 65 -8.73 -6.11 7.19
C GLU A 65 -7.31 -5.77 7.62
N ILE A 66 -6.31 -6.18 6.81
CA ILE A 66 -4.91 -5.82 7.03
C ILE A 66 -4.71 -4.31 6.84
N ILE A 67 -5.27 -3.71 5.79
CA ILE A 67 -5.17 -2.26 5.57
C ILE A 67 -5.94 -1.49 6.64
N ARG A 68 -7.15 -1.94 7.00
CA ARG A 68 -7.95 -1.34 8.07
C ARG A 68 -7.27 -1.43 9.44
N GLY A 69 -6.56 -2.51 9.71
CA GLY A 69 -5.75 -2.65 10.93
C GLY A 69 -4.58 -1.67 11.02
N ILE A 70 -4.13 -1.11 9.89
CA ILE A 70 -3.01 -0.16 9.83
C ILE A 70 -3.51 1.29 9.78
N ILE A 71 -4.50 1.57 8.91
CA ILE A 71 -4.96 2.94 8.60
C ILE A 71 -6.27 3.29 9.30
N GLY A 72 -7.09 2.29 9.65
CA GLY A 72 -8.47 2.46 10.09
C GLY A 72 -9.49 2.30 8.96
N ASN A 73 -10.76 2.52 9.30
CA ASN A 73 -11.88 2.24 8.37
C ASN A 73 -12.06 3.31 7.28
N ASP A 74 -11.56 4.53 7.48
CA ASP A 74 -11.66 5.62 6.50
C ASP A 74 -10.31 5.87 5.81
N VAL A 75 -9.94 4.96 4.91
CA VAL A 75 -8.67 5.03 4.17
C VAL A 75 -8.61 6.28 3.28
N LEU A 76 -9.73 6.69 2.68
CA LEU A 76 -9.78 7.90 1.87
C LEU A 76 -9.59 9.16 2.73
N GLY A 77 -10.27 9.24 3.87
CA GLY A 77 -10.09 10.31 4.85
C GLY A 77 -8.66 10.42 5.34
N TYR A 78 -7.99 9.29 5.61
CA TYR A 78 -6.58 9.28 5.99
C TYR A 78 -5.69 9.99 4.97
N PHE A 79 -5.83 9.68 3.68
CA PHE A 79 -5.04 10.34 2.63
C PHE A 79 -5.48 11.77 2.36
N ASN A 80 -6.74 12.14 2.60
CA ASN A 80 -7.20 13.53 2.50
C ASN A 80 -6.52 14.42 3.55
N VAL A 81 -6.39 13.95 4.79
CA VAL A 81 -5.64 14.66 5.85
C VAL A 81 -4.17 14.81 5.46
N TYR A 82 -3.58 13.76 4.88
CA TYR A 82 -2.21 13.83 4.34
C TYR A 82 -2.06 14.87 3.22
N LEU A 83 -3.01 14.96 2.28
CA LEU A 83 -2.97 15.97 1.22
C LEU A 83 -3.05 17.40 1.78
N GLN A 84 -3.88 17.62 2.81
CA GLN A 84 -3.99 18.92 3.48
C GLN A 84 -2.67 19.31 4.17
N SER A 85 -1.98 18.37 4.80
CA SER A 85 -0.71 18.66 5.47
C SER A 85 0.40 19.02 4.47
N VAL A 86 0.46 18.36 3.32
CA VAL A 86 1.41 18.69 2.24
C VAL A 86 1.13 20.09 1.68
N ASN A 87 -0.14 20.43 1.43
CA ASN A 87 -0.52 21.75 0.90
C ASN A 87 -0.33 22.90 1.89
N SER A 88 -0.15 22.58 3.18
CA SER A 88 0.04 23.58 4.25
C SER A 88 1.51 23.88 4.54
N GLN A 89 2.45 23.21 3.85
CA GLN A 89 3.88 23.54 3.93
C GLN A 89 4.20 24.69 2.95
N PRO A 90 4.85 25.77 3.41
CA PRO A 90 5.17 26.94 2.57
C PRO A 90 6.20 26.64 1.48
#